data_AF-A0A2C9UTX3-F1
#
_entry.id   AF-A0A2C9UTX3-F1
#
_cell.length_a   1.000
_cell.length_b   1.000
_cell.length_c   1.000
_cell.angle_alpha   90.00
_cell.angle_beta   90.00
_cell.angle_gamma   90.00
#
_symmetry.space_group_name_H-M   'P 1'
#
loop_
_entity.id
_entity.type
_entity.pdbx_description
1 polymer ?
#
loop_
_entity_poly.entity_id
_entity_poly.type
_entity_poly.pdbx_seq_one_letter_code
_entity_poly.pdbx_strand_id
1 'polypeptide(L)'
;MVRLFLSEPNWKEDGVRGDSVVAKQWISLLNQLQSLIWSLMTAGGRAEARLWLCSTISGITSLTSRQQRDLFVNLLRTRPTNHSLASQLLQMIFEKQPRKAGPIIAKRSYMLEKFFAGNERNPKLIMQWFSNFANGGGLDHKKGAKALSQFAFVNRDICWEELEWKGKHGQSPAVVATKPHYFLDLDVQRTVENFLDNVPEFWSSTEFAESLRDGDILFLDTKYFVEFFVGLMYKEDSRDVWEVISQFLMNESFSFLCNRLLITLGDRELFTVLELLHTYLSMNMEPVDFGNSSCWLEFALSRFNDCESFDQLLLLNAVINQGRQLLRLVHDEESQEEQTKIKDIVSQICTISSTGNSLDPLLNECFKMKTTEAIKFLGLQSWVQIANSMNCKNLKIKLEIFMYL
;
A
#
# COMPACT_ATOMS: atom_id res chain seq x y z
N MET A 1 -12.50 -23.36 -14.89
CA MET A 1 -12.94 -22.13 -15.61
C MET A 1 -11.77 -21.38 -16.28
N VAL A 2 -10.55 -21.21 -15.71
CA VAL A 2 -9.42 -20.62 -16.47
C VAL A 2 -8.96 -21.62 -17.54
N ARG A 3 -8.89 -22.92 -17.19
CA ARG A 3 -8.56 -23.99 -18.15
C ARG A 3 -9.51 -23.98 -19.35
N LEU A 4 -10.82 -23.82 -19.15
CA LEU A 4 -11.79 -23.60 -20.22
C LEU A 4 -11.42 -22.48 -21.21
N PHE A 5 -10.84 -21.37 -20.74
CA PHE A 5 -10.42 -20.26 -21.60
C PHE A 5 -9.02 -20.48 -22.21
N LEU A 6 -8.26 -21.46 -21.72
CA LEU A 6 -6.94 -21.84 -22.24
C LEU A 6 -7.00 -23.04 -23.21
N SER A 7 -8.08 -23.83 -23.20
CA SER A 7 -8.28 -24.99 -24.08
C SER A 7 -9.26 -24.67 -25.21
N GLU A 8 -8.91 -25.03 -26.45
CA GLU A 8 -9.84 -24.95 -27.58
C GLU A 8 -11.06 -25.87 -27.34
N PRO A 9 -12.30 -25.35 -27.45
CA PRO A 9 -13.48 -26.17 -27.27
C PRO A 9 -13.63 -27.14 -28.44
N ASN A 10 -13.64 -28.45 -28.18
CA ASN A 10 -13.88 -29.47 -29.20
C ASN A 10 -15.39 -29.76 -29.32
N TRP A 11 -16.20 -28.76 -29.66
CA TRP A 11 -17.63 -28.93 -29.90
C TRP A 11 -17.85 -29.12 -31.41
N LYS A 12 -17.98 -30.38 -31.83
CA LYS A 12 -18.51 -30.68 -33.16
C LYS A 12 -19.93 -30.10 -33.24
N GLU A 13 -20.21 -29.42 -34.35
CA GLU A 13 -21.44 -28.68 -34.63
C GLU A 13 -22.71 -29.51 -34.37
N ASP A 14 -23.36 -29.30 -33.22
CA ASP A 14 -24.78 -29.61 -33.05
C ASP A 14 -25.52 -28.28 -32.88
N GLY A 15 -25.87 -27.69 -34.02
CA GLY A 15 -26.70 -26.50 -34.11
C GLY A 15 -28.16 -26.82 -33.79
N VAL A 16 -28.51 -26.87 -32.50
CA VAL A 16 -29.92 -26.88 -32.07
C VAL A 16 -30.39 -25.44 -31.88
N ARG A 17 -31.31 -25.00 -32.75
CA ARG A 17 -31.91 -23.65 -32.78
C ARG A 17 -32.54 -23.20 -31.45
N GLY A 18 -32.87 -24.15 -30.56
CA GLY A 18 -33.42 -23.90 -29.21
C GLY A 18 -32.40 -23.36 -28.20
N ASP A 19 -31.13 -23.74 -28.33
CA ASP A 19 -30.09 -23.37 -27.35
C ASP A 19 -29.79 -21.87 -27.38
N SER A 20 -29.92 -21.23 -28.55
CA SER A 20 -29.72 -19.79 -28.71
C SER A 20 -30.80 -18.95 -27.98
N VAL A 21 -32.04 -19.43 -27.89
CA VAL A 21 -33.13 -18.70 -27.20
C VAL A 21 -32.94 -18.80 -25.69
N VAL A 22 -32.64 -20.00 -25.19
CA VAL A 22 -32.35 -20.25 -23.78
C VAL A 22 -31.13 -19.46 -23.33
N ALA A 23 -30.04 -19.47 -24.10
CA ALA A 23 -28.83 -18.73 -23.77
C ALA A 23 -29.06 -17.21 -23.74
N LYS A 24 -29.82 -16.66 -24.70
CA LYS A 24 -30.18 -15.22 -24.70
C LYS A 24 -31.00 -14.82 -23.48
N GLN A 25 -31.97 -15.65 -23.08
CA GLN A 25 -32.76 -15.41 -21.87
C GLN A 25 -31.86 -15.47 -20.63
N TRP A 26 -30.95 -16.44 -20.57
CA TRP A 26 -29.99 -16.59 -19.47
C TRP A 26 -29.07 -15.37 -19.34
N ILE A 27 -28.49 -14.91 -20.46
CA ILE A 27 -27.65 -13.70 -20.51
C ILE A 27 -28.46 -12.47 -20.10
N SER A 28 -29.72 -12.35 -20.52
CA SER A 28 -30.59 -11.25 -20.12
C SER A 28 -30.79 -11.20 -18.61
N LEU A 29 -31.06 -12.35 -17.97
CA LEU A 29 -31.19 -12.44 -16.51
C LEU A 29 -29.87 -12.12 -15.79
N LEU A 30 -28.74 -12.58 -16.30
CA LEU A 30 -27.43 -12.24 -15.74
C LEU A 30 -27.11 -10.76 -15.86
N ASN A 31 -27.52 -10.10 -16.95
CA ASN A 31 -27.39 -8.66 -17.12
C ASN A 31 -28.28 -7.87 -16.12
N GLN A 32 -29.51 -8.32 -15.89
CA GLN A 32 -30.39 -7.73 -14.88
C GLN A 32 -29.81 -7.91 -13.47
N LEU A 33 -29.25 -9.09 -13.18
CA LEU A 33 -28.57 -9.36 -11.92
C LEU A 33 -27.36 -8.45 -11.75
N GLN A 34 -26.54 -8.30 -12.79
CA GLN A 34 -25.42 -7.37 -12.81
C GLN A 34 -25.86 -5.95 -12.47
N SER A 35 -26.93 -5.43 -13.07
CA SER A 35 -27.37 -4.06 -12.82
C SER A 35 -27.83 -3.85 -11.37
N LEU A 36 -28.50 -4.84 -10.78
CA LEU A 36 -28.95 -4.78 -9.39
C LEU A 36 -27.78 -4.85 -8.41
N ILE A 37 -26.84 -5.79 -8.62
CA ILE A 37 -25.63 -5.90 -7.82
C ILE A 37 -24.82 -4.61 -7.90
N TRP A 38 -24.67 -4.04 -9.11
CA TRP A 38 -23.97 -2.79 -9.31
C TRP A 38 -24.63 -1.64 -8.55
N SER A 39 -25.96 -1.52 -8.64
CA SER A 39 -26.73 -0.51 -7.89
C SER A 39 -26.43 -0.56 -6.39
N LEU A 40 -26.48 -1.76 -5.79
CA LEU A 40 -26.17 -1.98 -4.38
C LEU A 40 -24.72 -1.59 -4.03
N MET A 41 -23.77 -2.00 -4.86
CA MET A 41 -22.37 -1.63 -4.68
C MET A 41 -22.15 -0.12 -4.76
N THR A 42 -22.93 0.60 -5.58
CA THR A 42 -22.80 2.06 -5.70
C THR A 42 -23.53 2.87 -4.63
N ALA A 43 -24.65 2.35 -4.09
CA ALA A 43 -25.49 3.07 -3.14
C ALA A 43 -24.87 3.20 -1.73
N GLY A 44 -23.91 2.33 -1.38
CA GLY A 44 -23.19 2.37 -0.11
C GLY A 44 -21.96 1.46 -0.03
N GLY A 45 -21.88 0.43 -0.89
CA GLY A 45 -20.79 -0.56 -0.88
C GLY A 45 -19.51 -0.17 -1.61
N ARG A 46 -19.38 1.04 -2.19
CA ARG A 46 -18.28 1.35 -3.12
C ARG A 46 -16.93 1.35 -2.41
N ALA A 47 -16.86 1.92 -1.21
CA ALA A 47 -15.65 1.91 -0.40
C ALA A 47 -15.23 0.48 -0.03
N GLU A 48 -16.20 -0.38 0.30
CA GLU A 48 -15.95 -1.78 0.64
C GLU A 48 -15.47 -2.58 -0.59
N ALA A 49 -16.12 -2.40 -1.74
CA ALA A 49 -15.71 -3.00 -3.00
C ALA A 49 -14.28 -2.62 -3.40
N ARG A 50 -13.89 -1.35 -3.15
CA ARG A 50 -12.50 -0.88 -3.35
C ARG A 50 -11.52 -1.59 -2.41
N LEU A 51 -11.88 -1.77 -1.13
CA LEU A 51 -11.04 -2.50 -0.18
C LEU A 51 -10.88 -3.97 -0.60
N TRP A 52 -11.95 -4.61 -1.07
CA TRP A 52 -11.87 -5.97 -1.58
C TRP A 52 -10.92 -6.08 -2.79
N LEU A 53 -10.96 -5.10 -3.69
CA LEU A 53 -10.03 -5.05 -4.82
C LEU A 53 -8.59 -4.89 -4.34
N CYS A 54 -8.32 -3.95 -3.43
CA CYS A 54 -6.98 -3.76 -2.86
C CYS A 54 -6.45 -5.04 -2.19
N SER A 55 -7.31 -5.73 -1.43
CA SER A 55 -6.99 -7.00 -0.78
C SER A 55 -6.66 -8.09 -1.81
N THR A 56 -7.45 -8.18 -2.89
CA THR A 56 -7.20 -9.16 -3.96
C THR A 56 -5.91 -8.87 -4.71
N ILE A 57 -5.62 -7.61 -5.01
CA ILE A 57 -4.33 -7.18 -5.60
C ILE A 57 -3.18 -7.57 -4.66
N SER A 58 -3.33 -7.39 -3.35
CA SER A 58 -2.29 -7.73 -2.38
C SER A 58 -1.90 -9.23 -2.39
N GLY A 59 -2.77 -10.09 -2.91
CA GLY A 59 -2.55 -11.54 -3.05
C GLY A 59 -1.83 -11.94 -4.34
N ILE A 60 -1.47 -11.00 -5.22
CA ILE A 60 -0.72 -11.30 -6.45
C ILE A 60 0.68 -11.80 -6.08
N THR A 61 1.08 -12.93 -6.64
CA THR A 61 2.37 -13.58 -6.32
C THR A 61 3.31 -13.69 -7.52
N SER A 62 2.82 -13.41 -8.72
CA SER A 62 3.58 -13.53 -9.98
C SER A 62 4.56 -12.38 -10.23
N LEU A 63 4.51 -11.29 -9.45
CA LEU A 63 5.38 -10.14 -9.62
C LEU A 63 6.77 -10.37 -9.01
N THR A 64 7.81 -10.07 -9.79
CA THR A 64 9.18 -9.99 -9.27
C THR A 64 9.36 -8.72 -8.42
N SER A 65 10.32 -8.73 -7.49
CA SER A 65 10.67 -7.55 -6.68
C SER A 65 11.01 -6.31 -7.53
N ARG A 66 11.59 -6.50 -8.73
CA ARG A 66 11.87 -5.40 -9.66
C ARG A 66 10.59 -4.80 -10.24
N GLN A 67 9.66 -5.64 -10.71
CA GLN A 67 8.38 -5.18 -11.25
C GLN A 67 7.54 -4.48 -10.18
N GLN A 68 7.52 -5.01 -8.95
CA GLN A 68 6.90 -4.37 -7.79
C GLN A 68 7.48 -2.97 -7.53
N ARG A 69 8.82 -2.85 -7.48
CA ARG A 69 9.48 -1.55 -7.36
C ARG A 69 9.06 -0.61 -8.49
N ASP A 70 9.13 -1.07 -9.73
CA ASP A 70 8.83 -0.24 -10.90
C ASP A 70 7.38 0.25 -10.86
N LEU A 71 6.43 -0.60 -10.47
CA LEU A 71 5.04 -0.23 -10.28
C LEU A 71 4.87 0.95 -9.30
N PHE A 72 5.42 0.86 -8.09
CA PHE A 72 5.27 1.92 -7.09
C PHE A 72 6.10 3.17 -7.43
N VAL A 73 7.29 3.03 -8.02
CA VAL A 73 8.10 4.18 -8.46
C VAL A 73 7.41 4.91 -9.60
N ASN A 74 6.84 4.20 -10.58
CA ASN A 74 6.07 4.81 -11.66
C ASN A 74 4.88 5.57 -11.09
N LEU A 75 4.13 4.96 -10.17
CA LEU A 75 3.00 5.62 -9.49
C LEU A 75 3.41 6.90 -8.75
N LEU A 76 4.55 6.90 -8.05
CA LEU A 76 5.09 8.09 -7.38
C LEU A 76 5.51 9.19 -8.35
N ARG A 77 5.89 8.84 -9.58
CA ARG A 77 6.35 9.76 -10.64
C ARG A 77 5.24 10.21 -11.58
N THR A 78 4.08 9.55 -11.58
CA THR A 78 2.89 9.95 -12.33
C THR A 78 2.47 11.37 -11.94
N ARG A 79 2.01 12.15 -12.92
CA ARG A 79 1.52 13.52 -12.71
C ARG A 79 -0.02 13.54 -12.64
N PRO A 80 -0.62 14.30 -11.70
CA PRO A 80 0.02 15.10 -10.64
C PRO A 80 0.70 14.22 -9.58
N THR A 81 1.77 14.73 -8.96
CA THR A 81 2.55 13.98 -7.97
C THR A 81 1.71 13.63 -6.75
N ASN A 82 1.70 12.36 -6.38
CA ASN A 82 0.92 11.88 -5.24
C ASN A 82 1.70 12.09 -3.93
N HIS A 83 1.58 13.28 -3.36
CA HIS A 83 2.24 13.66 -2.11
C HIS A 83 1.78 12.81 -0.91
N SER A 84 0.52 12.37 -0.86
CA SER A 84 0.03 11.53 0.23
C SER A 84 0.65 10.14 0.17
N LEU A 85 0.73 9.55 -1.03
CA LEU A 85 1.41 8.27 -1.26
C LEU A 85 2.89 8.33 -0.89
N ALA A 86 3.59 9.37 -1.35
CA ALA A 86 5.01 9.58 -1.02
C ALA A 86 5.21 9.73 0.50
N SER A 87 4.35 10.51 1.15
CA SER A 87 4.40 10.72 2.60
C SER A 87 4.20 9.41 3.36
N GLN A 88 3.22 8.61 2.97
CA GLN A 88 2.94 7.33 3.60
C GLN A 88 4.09 6.33 3.42
N LEU A 89 4.67 6.28 2.21
CA LEU A 89 5.83 5.43 1.94
C LEU A 89 7.05 5.83 2.79
N LEU A 90 7.33 7.13 2.89
CA LEU A 90 8.43 7.65 3.69
C LEU A 90 8.23 7.36 5.19
N GLN A 91 7.01 7.49 5.70
CA GLN A 91 6.69 7.10 7.08
C GLN A 91 7.02 5.62 7.33
N MET A 92 6.61 4.73 6.42
CA MET A 92 6.95 3.30 6.55
C MET A 92 8.45 3.05 6.50
N ILE A 93 9.19 3.78 5.66
CA ILE A 93 10.65 3.70 5.60
C ILE A 93 11.28 4.16 6.92
N PHE A 94 10.80 5.26 7.49
CA PHE A 94 11.32 5.78 8.76
C PHE A 94 11.04 4.81 9.91
N GLU A 95 9.85 4.20 9.96
CA GLU A 95 9.48 3.23 10.98
C GLU A 95 10.28 1.93 10.90
N LYS A 96 10.50 1.39 9.69
CA LYS A 96 11.13 0.08 9.50
C LYS A 96 12.64 0.13 9.27
N GLN A 97 13.14 1.17 8.60
CA GLN A 97 14.54 1.28 8.15
C GLN A 97 15.11 2.69 8.37
N PRO A 98 15.03 3.28 9.59
CA PRO A 98 15.50 4.64 9.85
C PRO A 98 16.99 4.83 9.51
N ARG A 99 17.81 3.80 9.72
CA ARG A 99 19.25 3.77 9.39
C ARG A 99 19.57 3.95 7.91
N LYS A 100 18.60 3.78 7.00
CA LYS A 100 18.79 4.09 5.57
C LYS A 100 18.56 5.57 5.27
N ALA A 101 17.68 6.22 6.01
CA ALA A 101 17.38 7.64 5.86
C ALA A 101 18.36 8.54 6.66
N GLY A 102 18.87 8.06 7.80
CA GLY A 102 19.84 8.77 8.64
C GLY A 102 21.06 9.32 7.89
N PRO A 103 21.76 8.53 7.04
CA PRO A 103 22.89 9.01 6.26
C PRO A 103 22.56 10.15 5.29
N ILE A 104 21.33 10.20 4.77
CA ILE A 104 20.87 11.28 3.88
C ILE A 104 20.76 12.61 4.64
N ILE A 105 20.30 12.54 5.89
CA ILE A 105 20.23 13.68 6.81
C ILE A 105 21.64 14.06 7.26
N ALA A 106 22.49 13.09 7.61
CA ALA A 106 23.86 13.33 8.04
C ALA A 106 24.67 14.13 7.00
N LYS A 107 24.52 13.83 5.69
CA LYS A 107 25.13 14.60 4.60
C LYS A 107 24.64 16.05 4.51
N ARG A 108 23.48 16.35 5.10
CA ARG A 108 22.81 17.66 5.09
C ARG A 108 22.57 18.15 6.52
N SER A 109 23.45 17.80 7.45
CA SER A 109 23.30 18.07 8.89
C SER A 109 23.10 19.57 9.17
N TYR A 110 23.74 20.42 8.37
CA TYR A 110 23.63 21.88 8.45
C TYR A 110 22.18 22.39 8.36
N MET A 111 21.29 21.66 7.69
CA MET A 111 19.87 22.05 7.61
C MET A 111 19.16 22.00 8.96
N LEU A 112 19.69 21.22 9.92
CA LEU A 112 19.08 21.08 11.25
C LEU A 112 19.33 22.29 12.14
N GLU A 113 20.27 23.18 11.80
CA GLU A 113 20.39 24.50 12.44
C GLU A 113 19.04 25.22 12.41
N LYS A 114 18.43 25.33 11.22
CA LYS A 114 17.11 25.96 11.05
C LYS A 114 15.98 25.17 11.70
N PHE A 115 16.09 23.85 11.76
CA PHE A 115 15.12 22.99 12.46
C PHE A 115 15.09 23.28 13.96
N PHE A 116 16.27 23.47 14.57
CA PHE A 116 16.43 23.83 15.97
C PHE A 116 16.42 25.36 16.21
N ALA A 117 16.19 26.22 15.21
CA ALA A 117 16.09 27.68 15.39
C ALA A 117 14.65 28.20 15.53
N GLY A 118 13.61 27.37 15.36
CA GLY A 118 12.21 27.81 15.37
C GLY A 118 11.71 28.34 16.73
N ASN A 119 10.59 29.09 16.77
CA ASN A 119 10.20 29.85 17.98
C ASN A 119 9.32 29.11 19.01
N GLU A 120 8.40 28.20 18.64
CA GLU A 120 7.40 27.68 19.59
C GLU A 120 7.62 26.22 20.06
N ARG A 121 8.19 25.35 19.22
CA ARG A 121 8.40 23.91 19.53
C ARG A 121 9.82 23.58 19.99
N ASN A 122 10.70 24.55 19.91
CA ASN A 122 12.13 24.37 19.90
C ASN A 122 12.75 23.90 21.24
N PRO A 123 12.36 24.44 22.41
CA PRO A 123 12.90 23.96 23.67
C PRO A 123 12.66 22.46 23.88
N LYS A 124 11.49 21.95 23.47
CA LYS A 124 11.17 20.52 23.59
C LYS A 124 12.02 19.65 22.67
N LEU A 125 12.19 20.06 21.41
CA LEU A 125 13.00 19.34 20.43
C LEU A 125 14.48 19.31 20.84
N ILE A 126 15.00 20.45 21.28
CA ILE A 126 16.37 20.57 21.81
C ILE A 126 16.55 19.60 22.97
N MET A 127 15.67 19.64 23.96
CA MET A 127 15.79 18.78 25.14
C MET A 127 15.69 17.29 24.78
N GLN A 128 14.79 16.90 23.88
CA GLN A 128 14.66 15.49 23.46
C GLN A 128 15.91 14.95 22.76
N TRP A 129 16.61 15.79 21.98
CA TRP A 129 17.79 15.38 21.23
C TRP A 129 19.08 15.47 22.05
N PHE A 130 19.29 16.60 22.72
CA PHE A 130 20.57 16.98 23.28
C PHE A 130 20.74 16.67 24.78
N SER A 131 19.69 16.27 25.51
CA SER A 131 19.81 16.00 26.96
C SER A 131 20.27 14.59 27.34
N ASN A 132 20.59 13.73 26.38
CA ASN A 132 20.95 12.32 26.61
C ASN A 132 22.42 12.14 27.08
N PHE A 133 22.85 12.93 28.06
CA PHE A 133 24.13 12.76 28.73
C PHE A 133 24.09 11.55 29.67
N ALA A 134 25.25 10.98 29.94
CA ALA A 134 25.42 9.74 30.69
C ALA A 134 26.26 10.01 31.94
N ASN A 135 25.99 9.25 33.00
CA ASN A 135 26.74 9.34 34.25
C ASN A 135 28.15 8.69 34.14
N GLY A 136 28.36 7.84 33.13
CA GLY A 136 29.64 7.20 32.81
C GLY A 136 30.60 8.13 32.05
N GLY A 137 31.85 7.70 31.84
CA GLY A 137 32.99 8.49 31.33
C GLY A 137 32.89 9.02 29.89
N GLY A 138 31.80 9.69 29.52
CA GLY A 138 31.61 10.41 28.26
C GLY A 138 31.24 9.53 27.05
N LEU A 139 31.76 8.31 26.98
CA LEU A 139 31.54 7.38 25.86
C LEU A 139 30.08 6.91 25.69
N ASP A 140 29.31 6.97 26.78
CA ASP A 140 27.92 6.51 26.83
C ASP A 140 26.90 7.60 26.48
N HIS A 141 27.34 8.84 26.20
CA HIS A 141 26.46 9.90 25.71
C HIS A 141 25.77 9.44 24.41
N LYS A 142 24.50 9.81 24.22
CA LYS A 142 23.71 9.42 23.05
C LYS A 142 23.24 10.63 22.26
N LYS A 143 22.92 10.43 20.98
CA LYS A 143 22.28 11.43 20.11
C LYS A 143 23.03 12.77 20.12
N GLY A 144 22.32 13.89 20.21
CA GLY A 144 22.90 15.22 20.22
C GLY A 144 23.84 15.48 21.40
N ALA A 145 23.64 14.86 22.55
CA ALA A 145 24.51 15.03 23.71
C ALA A 145 25.94 14.54 23.43
N LYS A 146 26.05 13.42 22.68
CA LYS A 146 27.33 12.90 22.21
C LYS A 146 28.01 13.86 21.25
N ALA A 147 27.26 14.41 20.30
CA ALA A 147 27.78 15.38 19.35
C ALA A 147 28.29 16.65 20.05
N LEU A 148 27.50 17.22 20.97
CA LEU A 148 27.88 18.42 21.72
C LEU A 148 29.15 18.21 22.52
N SER A 149 29.22 17.14 23.31
CA SER A 149 30.39 16.84 24.14
C SER A 149 31.65 16.61 23.30
N GLN A 150 31.57 15.81 22.24
CA GLN A 150 32.70 15.53 21.37
C GLN A 150 33.18 16.79 20.64
N PHE A 151 32.25 17.55 20.05
CA PHE A 151 32.58 18.77 19.33
C PHE A 151 33.19 19.83 20.25
N ALA A 152 32.64 20.02 21.44
CA ALA A 152 33.16 20.97 22.41
C ALA A 152 34.57 20.62 22.89
N PHE A 153 34.90 19.33 23.04
CA PHE A 153 36.27 18.92 23.40
C PHE A 153 37.27 19.13 22.27
N VAL A 154 36.87 18.84 21.03
CA VAL A 154 37.74 19.01 19.86
C VAL A 154 38.00 20.50 19.59
N ASN A 155 36.97 21.34 19.72
CA ASN A 155 37.01 22.77 19.39
C ASN A 155 36.89 23.65 20.64
N ARG A 156 37.65 23.29 21.68
CA ARG A 156 37.58 23.91 23.03
C ARG A 156 37.88 25.41 23.05
N ASP A 157 38.63 25.90 22.09
CA ASP A 157 39.02 27.30 21.95
C ASP A 157 37.87 28.20 21.48
N ILE A 158 36.88 27.61 20.79
CA ILE A 158 35.74 28.33 20.22
C ILE A 158 34.46 28.03 21.00
N CYS A 159 34.27 26.78 21.44
CA CYS A 159 32.98 26.32 21.93
C CYS A 159 32.80 26.45 23.44
N TRP A 160 33.90 26.53 24.20
CA TRP A 160 33.83 26.26 25.64
C TRP A 160 33.19 27.39 26.44
N GLU A 161 33.38 28.63 25.98
CA GLU A 161 32.72 29.81 26.55
C GLU A 161 31.23 29.86 26.19
N GLU A 162 30.80 29.12 25.16
CA GLU A 162 29.40 29.03 24.73
C GLU A 162 28.62 27.96 25.51
N LEU A 163 29.29 27.12 26.32
CA LEU A 163 28.66 26.13 27.18
C LEU A 163 28.11 26.77 28.45
N GLU A 164 26.82 26.58 28.69
CA GLU A 164 26.11 27.18 29.82
C GLU A 164 25.86 26.15 30.91
N TRP A 165 26.19 26.51 32.15
CA TRP A 165 26.16 25.60 33.29
C TRP A 165 25.07 26.04 34.27
N LYS A 166 24.31 25.09 34.82
CA LYS A 166 23.26 25.39 35.81
C LYS A 166 23.82 25.94 37.14
N GLY A 167 25.12 25.77 37.40
CA GLY A 167 25.81 26.24 38.60
C GLY A 167 26.44 27.63 38.44
N LYS A 168 26.85 28.24 39.55
CA LYS A 168 27.45 29.61 39.58
C LYS A 168 28.80 29.74 38.86
N HIS A 169 29.48 28.64 38.59
CA HIS A 169 30.80 28.63 37.98
C HIS A 169 30.83 27.63 36.84
N GLY A 170 31.33 28.06 35.67
CA GLY A 170 31.58 27.17 34.56
C GLY A 170 32.66 26.13 34.89
N GLN A 171 32.62 25.00 34.19
CA GLN A 171 33.60 23.94 34.36
C GLN A 171 34.72 24.10 33.34
N SER A 172 35.98 24.06 33.77
CA SER A 172 37.11 24.17 32.82
C SER A 172 37.25 22.91 31.95
N PRO A 173 37.77 23.02 30.71
CA PRO A 173 37.94 21.87 29.82
C PRO A 173 38.74 20.71 30.45
N ALA A 174 39.81 21.03 31.18
CA ALA A 174 40.65 20.03 31.84
C ALA A 174 39.89 19.27 32.94
N VAL A 175 39.01 19.96 33.67
CA VAL A 175 38.17 19.34 34.70
C VAL A 175 37.13 18.42 34.07
N VAL A 176 36.43 18.85 33.02
CA VAL A 176 35.41 18.03 32.36
C VAL A 176 36.05 16.84 31.62
N ALA A 177 37.25 16.98 31.07
CA ALA A 177 37.98 15.86 30.45
C ALA A 177 38.29 14.74 31.46
N THR A 178 38.60 15.09 32.71
CA THR A 178 38.85 14.11 33.78
C THR A 178 37.56 13.64 34.47
N LYS A 179 36.49 14.43 34.40
CA LYS A 179 35.18 14.17 35.01
C LYS A 179 34.03 14.46 34.03
N PRO A 180 33.77 13.57 33.06
CA PRO A 180 32.75 13.81 32.03
C PRO A 180 31.31 13.94 32.53
N HIS A 181 31.01 13.46 33.76
CA HIS A 181 29.68 13.59 34.36
C HIS A 181 29.23 15.04 34.56
N TYR A 182 30.14 16.02 34.54
CA TYR A 182 29.77 17.43 34.62
C TYR A 182 28.83 17.86 33.49
N PHE A 183 28.82 17.20 32.33
CA PHE A 183 27.85 17.51 31.28
C PHE A 183 26.39 17.34 31.73
N LEU A 184 26.10 16.63 32.83
CA LEU A 184 24.76 16.56 33.42
C LEU A 184 24.29 17.91 33.99
N ASP A 185 25.24 18.75 34.39
CA ASP A 185 25.00 20.08 34.96
C ASP A 185 24.86 21.15 33.88
N LEU A 186 24.97 20.78 32.60
CA LEU A 186 24.83 21.68 31.46
C LEU A 186 23.37 22.14 31.31
N ASP A 187 23.18 23.45 31.11
CA ASP A 187 21.94 23.99 30.60
C ASP A 187 21.88 23.74 29.10
N VAL A 188 21.28 22.61 28.74
CA VAL A 188 21.21 22.10 27.36
C VAL A 188 20.49 23.07 26.45
N GLN A 189 19.40 23.67 26.93
CA GLN A 189 18.64 24.60 26.11
C GLN A 189 19.50 25.82 25.81
N ARG A 190 20.04 26.47 26.85
CA ARG A 190 20.84 27.69 26.68
C ARG A 190 22.11 27.45 25.87
N THR A 191 22.77 26.32 26.08
CA THR A 191 23.96 25.94 25.30
C THR A 191 23.64 25.77 23.83
N VAL A 192 22.52 25.11 23.48
CA VAL A 192 22.14 24.95 22.08
C VAL A 192 21.71 26.27 21.46
N GLU A 193 21.03 27.15 22.21
CA GLU A 193 20.75 28.53 21.78
C GLU A 193 22.05 29.29 21.45
N ASN A 194 23.05 29.25 22.33
CA ASN A 194 24.36 29.85 22.06
C ASN A 194 25.03 29.24 20.82
N PHE A 195 24.91 27.93 20.60
CA PHE A 195 25.48 27.27 19.42
C PHE A 195 24.76 27.63 18.12
N LEU A 196 23.47 27.96 18.17
CA LEU A 196 22.73 28.47 17.01
C LEU A 196 23.23 29.87 16.61
N ASP A 197 23.54 30.70 17.61
CA ASP A 197 23.93 32.10 17.37
C ASP A 197 25.44 32.26 17.09
N ASN A 198 26.27 31.50 17.79
CA ASN A 198 27.72 31.75 17.89
C ASN A 198 28.60 30.63 17.34
N VAL A 199 28.07 29.43 17.06
CA VAL A 199 28.88 28.25 16.67
C VAL A 199 28.29 27.52 15.43
N PRO A 200 28.21 28.18 14.27
CA PRO A 200 27.62 27.60 13.06
C PRO A 200 28.36 26.34 12.57
N GLU A 201 29.67 26.20 12.87
CA GLU A 201 30.50 25.07 12.51
C GLU A 201 29.99 23.75 13.11
N PHE A 202 29.32 23.80 14.27
CA PHE A 202 28.74 22.62 14.91
C PHE A 202 27.76 21.89 13.99
N TRP A 203 26.89 22.62 13.29
CA TRP A 203 25.81 22.05 12.49
C TRP A 203 26.32 21.36 11.21
N SER A 204 27.52 21.71 10.75
CA SER A 204 28.21 21.07 9.62
C SER A 204 29.32 20.11 10.04
N SER A 205 29.50 19.91 11.36
CA SER A 205 30.56 19.08 11.92
C SER A 205 30.37 17.59 11.68
N THR A 206 31.48 16.85 11.73
CA THR A 206 31.46 15.38 11.63
C THR A 206 30.78 14.73 12.82
N GLU A 207 30.95 15.30 14.00
CA GLU A 207 30.42 14.84 15.28
C GLU A 207 28.89 14.89 15.27
N PHE A 208 28.33 16.01 14.78
CA PHE A 208 26.90 16.14 14.63
C PHE A 208 26.36 15.23 13.52
N ALA A 209 27.01 15.17 12.35
CA ALA A 209 26.62 14.29 11.26
C ALA A 209 26.60 12.80 11.66
N GLU A 210 27.61 12.31 12.39
CA GLU A 210 27.64 10.93 12.87
C GLU A 210 26.50 10.64 13.85
N SER A 211 26.07 11.60 14.67
CA SER A 211 24.93 11.43 15.59
C SER A 211 23.59 11.21 14.89
N LEU A 212 23.48 11.56 13.60
CA LEU A 212 22.25 11.48 12.80
C LEU A 212 22.15 10.18 12.00
N ARG A 213 23.24 9.43 11.85
CA ARG A 213 23.33 8.27 10.94
C ARG A 213 22.36 7.14 11.27
N ASP A 214 22.04 6.95 12.54
CA ASP A 214 21.09 5.91 12.95
C ASP A 214 19.64 6.22 12.56
N GLY A 215 19.34 7.48 12.21
CA GLY A 215 18.01 7.93 11.80
C GLY A 215 17.06 8.25 12.97
N ASP A 216 17.50 8.14 14.22
CA ASP A 216 16.68 8.45 15.40
C ASP A 216 16.08 9.86 15.38
N ILE A 217 16.75 10.81 14.74
CA ILE A 217 16.29 12.20 14.57
C ILE A 217 14.92 12.27 13.87
N LEU A 218 14.62 11.31 12.99
CA LEU A 218 13.38 11.24 12.20
C LEU A 218 12.13 11.21 13.09
N PHE A 219 12.25 10.66 14.29
CA PHE A 219 11.14 10.48 15.23
C PHE A 219 10.90 11.69 16.13
N LEU A 220 11.79 12.70 16.11
CA LEU A 220 11.55 13.95 16.86
C LEU A 220 10.39 14.74 16.26
N ASP A 221 10.35 14.86 14.94
CA ASP A 221 9.24 15.44 14.18
C ASP A 221 9.10 14.73 12.84
N THR A 222 8.41 13.58 12.85
CA THR A 222 8.18 12.76 11.65
C THR A 222 7.54 13.57 10.53
N LYS A 223 6.66 14.51 10.84
CA LYS A 223 5.98 15.32 9.84
C LYS A 223 6.98 16.22 9.11
N TYR A 224 7.82 16.93 9.86
CA TYR A 224 8.89 17.75 9.28
C TYR A 224 9.79 16.94 8.36
N PHE A 225 10.28 15.78 8.83
CA PHE A 225 11.19 14.95 8.04
C PHE A 225 10.51 14.33 6.81
N VAL A 226 9.24 13.96 6.89
CA VAL A 226 8.48 13.51 5.72
C VAL A 226 8.39 14.63 4.68
N GLU A 227 8.01 15.85 5.08
CA GLU A 227 7.93 17.01 4.17
C GLU A 227 9.30 17.34 3.55
N PHE A 228 10.37 17.25 4.36
CA PHE A 228 11.74 17.40 3.89
C PHE A 228 12.11 16.36 2.83
N PHE A 229 11.87 15.07 3.08
CA PHE A 229 12.16 14.01 2.11
C PHE A 229 11.30 14.08 0.85
N VAL A 230 10.03 14.48 0.97
CA VAL A 230 9.17 14.76 -0.20
C VAL A 230 9.76 15.91 -1.04
N GLY A 231 10.32 16.93 -0.39
CA GLY A 231 11.10 17.98 -1.06
C GLY A 231 12.29 17.40 -1.81
N LEU A 232 13.09 16.55 -1.17
CA LEU A 232 14.23 15.88 -1.82
C LEU A 232 13.80 15.01 -3.02
N MET A 233 12.64 14.35 -2.95
CA MET A 233 12.13 13.51 -4.03
C MET A 233 11.72 14.33 -5.26
N TYR A 234 10.90 15.36 -5.06
CA TYR A 234 10.22 16.03 -6.18
C TYR A 234 10.82 17.36 -6.59
N LYS A 235 11.51 18.06 -5.68
CA LYS A 235 12.19 19.33 -6.01
C LYS A 235 13.64 19.10 -6.42
N GLU A 236 14.35 18.20 -5.73
CA GLU A 236 15.78 17.96 -5.97
C GLU A 236 16.06 16.70 -6.80
N ASP A 237 15.06 15.83 -7.02
CA ASP A 237 15.23 14.50 -7.65
C ASP A 237 16.42 13.71 -7.07
N SER A 238 16.54 13.73 -5.75
CA SER A 238 17.69 13.19 -5.02
C SER A 238 17.88 11.70 -5.26
N ARG A 239 18.99 11.32 -5.91
CA ARG A 239 19.35 9.93 -6.21
C ARG A 239 19.41 9.06 -4.95
N ASP A 240 20.00 9.58 -3.87
CA ASP A 240 20.13 8.85 -2.60
C ASP A 240 18.75 8.47 -2.03
N VAL A 241 17.76 9.37 -2.14
CA VAL A 241 16.39 9.11 -1.64
C VAL A 241 15.69 8.08 -2.51
N TRP A 242 15.79 8.20 -3.84
CA TRP A 242 15.21 7.23 -4.77
C TRP A 242 15.83 5.84 -4.64
N GLU A 243 17.12 5.75 -4.29
CA GLU A 243 17.78 4.48 -4.02
C GLU A 243 17.22 3.83 -2.74
N VAL A 244 17.07 4.59 -1.65
CA VAL A 244 16.46 4.09 -0.41
C VAL A 244 15.04 3.60 -0.65
N ILE A 245 14.24 4.38 -1.38
CA ILE A 245 12.88 4.01 -1.78
C ILE A 245 12.89 2.72 -2.61
N SER A 246 13.75 2.65 -3.62
CA SER A 246 13.83 1.49 -4.50
C SER A 246 14.20 0.22 -3.75
N GLN A 247 15.20 0.30 -2.86
CA GLN A 247 15.60 -0.84 -2.04
C GLN A 247 14.50 -1.25 -1.05
N PHE A 248 13.81 -0.29 -0.42
CA PHE A 248 12.70 -0.60 0.47
C PHE A 248 11.58 -1.32 -0.26
N LEU A 249 11.18 -0.80 -1.42
CA LEU A 249 10.15 -1.41 -2.26
C LEU A 249 10.53 -2.79 -2.78
N MET A 250 11.82 -3.09 -2.98
CA MET A 250 12.26 -4.43 -3.37
C MET A 250 12.30 -5.43 -2.20
N ASN A 251 12.60 -4.94 -0.99
CA ASN A 251 12.80 -5.78 0.19
C ASN A 251 11.49 -6.15 0.91
N GLU A 252 10.48 -5.29 0.84
CA GLU A 252 9.18 -5.53 1.45
C GLU A 252 8.31 -6.46 0.60
N SER A 253 7.41 -7.23 1.24
CA SER A 253 6.47 -8.09 0.51
C SER A 253 5.43 -7.24 -0.26
N PHE A 254 5.04 -7.70 -1.45
CA PHE A 254 3.99 -7.03 -2.26
C PHE A 254 2.71 -6.80 -1.46
N SER A 255 2.25 -7.84 -0.76
CA SER A 255 1.05 -7.80 0.06
C SER A 255 1.09 -6.69 1.11
N PHE A 256 2.21 -6.56 1.83
CA PHE A 256 2.39 -5.50 2.83
C PHE A 256 2.29 -4.10 2.20
N LEU A 257 2.98 -3.88 1.07
CA LEU A 257 2.95 -2.59 0.37
C LEU A 257 1.54 -2.27 -0.12
N CYS A 258 0.87 -3.22 -0.75
CA CYS A 258 -0.48 -3.01 -1.28
C CYS A 258 -1.48 -2.65 -0.18
N ASN A 259 -1.47 -3.38 0.93
CA ASN A 259 -2.39 -3.17 2.05
C ASN A 259 -2.18 -1.83 2.75
N ARG A 260 -1.01 -1.20 2.60
CA ARG A 260 -0.76 0.14 3.16
C ARG A 260 -0.99 1.23 2.14
N LEU A 261 -0.48 1.07 0.92
CA LEU A 261 -0.41 2.12 -0.08
C LEU A 261 -1.66 2.22 -0.95
N LEU A 262 -2.31 1.10 -1.32
CA LEU A 262 -3.44 1.16 -2.26
C LEU A 262 -4.70 1.74 -1.64
N ILE A 263 -4.88 1.57 -0.33
CA ILE A 263 -6.07 2.04 0.39
C ILE A 263 -6.18 3.57 0.37
N THR A 264 -5.04 4.27 0.29
CA THR A 264 -5.00 5.74 0.30
C THR A 264 -5.13 6.36 -1.09
N LEU A 265 -5.14 5.54 -2.14
CA LEU A 265 -5.33 5.99 -3.51
C LEU A 265 -6.80 6.32 -3.77
N GLY A 266 -7.07 7.26 -4.68
CA GLY A 266 -8.39 7.47 -5.25
C GLY A 266 -8.75 6.41 -6.31
N ASP A 267 -9.89 6.58 -6.97
CA ASP A 267 -10.34 5.72 -8.07
C ASP A 267 -9.38 5.78 -9.27
N ARG A 268 -8.93 6.99 -9.61
CA ARG A 268 -8.05 7.21 -10.76
C ARG A 268 -6.66 6.61 -10.56
N GLU A 269 -6.04 6.86 -9.41
CA GLU A 269 -4.70 6.31 -9.14
C GLU A 269 -4.75 4.79 -9.00
N LEU A 270 -5.80 4.23 -8.38
CA LEU A 270 -5.96 2.79 -8.29
C LEU A 270 -6.18 2.17 -9.67
N PHE A 271 -6.93 2.82 -10.57
CA PHE A 271 -7.05 2.38 -11.95
C PHE A 271 -5.70 2.37 -12.69
N THR A 272 -4.87 3.42 -12.52
CA THR A 272 -3.50 3.44 -13.05
C THR A 272 -2.63 2.30 -12.51
N VAL A 273 -2.81 1.90 -11.25
CA VAL A 273 -2.13 0.71 -10.72
C VAL A 273 -2.54 -0.55 -11.48
N LEU A 274 -3.83 -0.72 -11.80
CA LEU A 274 -4.30 -1.87 -12.58
C LEU A 274 -3.75 -1.86 -14.01
N GLU A 275 -3.67 -0.70 -14.65
CA GLU A 275 -3.03 -0.52 -15.97
C GLU A 275 -1.55 -0.92 -15.93
N LEU A 276 -0.82 -0.49 -14.89
CA LEU A 276 0.59 -0.88 -14.72
C LEU A 276 0.73 -2.38 -14.44
N LEU A 277 -0.13 -2.96 -13.61
CA LEU A 277 -0.14 -4.41 -13.35
C LEU A 277 -0.36 -5.21 -14.63
N HIS A 278 -1.29 -4.78 -15.49
CA HIS A 278 -1.52 -5.41 -16.78
C HIS A 278 -0.23 -5.56 -17.60
N THR A 279 0.64 -4.54 -17.61
CA THR A 279 1.90 -4.59 -18.37
C THR A 279 2.91 -5.62 -17.85
N TYR A 280 2.82 -5.99 -16.57
CA TYR A 280 3.74 -6.93 -15.92
C TYR A 280 3.23 -8.36 -15.88
N LEU A 281 1.90 -8.55 -15.93
CA LEU A 281 1.27 -9.84 -15.89
C LEU A 281 1.32 -10.51 -17.27
N SER A 282 2.34 -11.35 -17.49
CA SER A 282 2.46 -12.17 -18.70
C SER A 282 1.50 -13.36 -18.65
N MET A 283 0.94 -13.73 -19.81
CA MET A 283 -0.01 -14.83 -20.01
C MET A 283 0.59 -16.25 -19.87
N ASN A 284 1.68 -16.40 -19.11
CA ASN A 284 2.32 -17.68 -18.84
C ASN A 284 1.80 -18.23 -17.51
N MET A 285 0.48 -18.41 -17.43
CA MET A 285 -0.11 -19.13 -16.30
C MET A 285 0.20 -20.62 -16.51
N GLU A 286 1.27 -21.11 -15.89
CA GLU A 286 1.35 -22.54 -15.60
C GLU A 286 0.13 -22.92 -14.77
N PRO A 287 -0.41 -24.15 -14.90
CA PRO A 287 -1.58 -24.61 -14.14
C PRO A 287 -1.21 -24.84 -12.67
N VAL A 288 -0.77 -23.79 -12.00
CA VAL A 288 -0.33 -23.79 -10.61
C VAL A 288 -1.42 -23.09 -9.82
N ASP A 289 -2.20 -23.93 -9.15
CA ASP A 289 -3.03 -23.60 -7.99
C ASP A 289 -4.11 -22.51 -8.18
N PHE A 290 -5.16 -22.86 -8.93
CA PHE A 290 -6.40 -22.08 -9.01
C PHE A 290 -7.17 -21.97 -7.67
N GLY A 291 -6.60 -22.47 -6.56
CA GLY A 291 -7.14 -22.31 -5.21
C GLY A 291 -6.98 -20.91 -4.63
N ASN A 292 -6.10 -20.06 -5.18
CA ASN A 292 -5.90 -18.68 -4.74
C ASN A 292 -6.81 -17.72 -5.51
N SER A 293 -7.60 -16.88 -4.83
CA SER A 293 -8.52 -15.93 -5.47
C SER A 293 -7.79 -14.88 -6.33
N SER A 294 -6.53 -14.55 -6.01
CA SER A 294 -5.77 -13.58 -6.81
C SER A 294 -5.47 -14.07 -8.24
N CYS A 295 -5.41 -15.39 -8.48
CA CYS A 295 -5.11 -15.93 -9.82
C CYS A 295 -6.14 -15.50 -10.88
N TRP A 296 -7.40 -15.32 -10.46
CA TRP A 296 -8.48 -14.89 -11.33
C TRP A 296 -8.41 -13.41 -11.67
N LEU A 297 -8.03 -12.60 -10.69
CA LEU A 297 -7.78 -11.18 -10.93
C LEU A 297 -6.57 -11.03 -11.86
N GLU A 298 -5.50 -11.79 -11.65
CA GLU A 298 -4.33 -11.78 -12.55
C GLU A 298 -4.71 -12.17 -13.98
N PHE A 299 -5.54 -13.21 -14.16
CA PHE A 299 -6.03 -13.60 -15.47
C PHE A 299 -6.88 -12.50 -16.13
N ALA A 300 -7.83 -11.91 -15.40
CA ALA A 300 -8.64 -10.80 -15.89
C ALA A 300 -7.77 -9.58 -16.27
N LEU A 301 -6.79 -9.24 -15.43
CA LEU A 301 -5.85 -8.16 -15.69
C LEU A 301 -4.90 -8.48 -16.85
N SER A 302 -4.55 -9.73 -17.14
CA SER A 302 -3.76 -10.06 -18.35
C SER A 302 -4.52 -9.75 -19.65
N ARG A 303 -5.85 -9.62 -19.57
CA ARG A 303 -6.76 -9.27 -20.67
C ARG A 303 -7.37 -7.88 -20.50
N PHE A 304 -6.69 -6.99 -19.78
CA PHE A 304 -7.17 -5.66 -19.39
C PHE A 304 -7.69 -4.79 -20.55
N ASN A 305 -7.14 -4.94 -21.76
CA ASN A 305 -7.60 -4.21 -22.95
C ASN A 305 -9.09 -4.42 -23.28
N ASP A 306 -9.71 -5.48 -22.75
CA ASP A 306 -11.13 -5.78 -22.91
C ASP A 306 -12.00 -5.19 -21.77
N CYS A 307 -11.43 -4.46 -20.81
CA CYS A 307 -12.17 -3.77 -19.74
C CYS A 307 -12.35 -2.28 -20.06
N GLU A 308 -13.59 -1.83 -20.11
CA GLU A 308 -13.93 -0.46 -20.55
C GLU A 308 -13.94 0.56 -19.39
N SER A 309 -13.99 0.09 -18.13
CA SER A 309 -14.04 0.98 -16.95
C SER A 309 -13.52 0.34 -15.66
N PHE A 310 -13.08 1.19 -14.72
CA PHE A 310 -12.76 0.80 -13.34
C PHE A 310 -13.96 0.16 -12.61
N ASP A 311 -15.17 0.64 -12.90
CA ASP A 311 -16.41 0.12 -12.34
C ASP A 311 -16.66 -1.34 -12.75
N GLN A 312 -16.40 -1.67 -14.01
CA GLN A 312 -16.46 -3.04 -14.50
C GLN A 312 -15.46 -3.96 -13.76
N LEU A 313 -14.25 -3.46 -13.45
CA LEU A 313 -13.24 -4.22 -12.71
C LEU A 313 -13.62 -4.43 -11.25
N LEU A 314 -14.22 -3.43 -10.60
CA LEU A 314 -14.74 -3.57 -9.24
C LEU A 314 -15.82 -4.66 -9.17
N LEU A 315 -16.77 -4.62 -10.09
CA LEU A 315 -17.82 -5.64 -10.19
C LEU A 315 -17.23 -7.03 -10.47
N LEU A 316 -16.32 -7.11 -11.44
CA LEU A 316 -15.67 -8.37 -11.82
C LEU A 316 -14.94 -8.99 -10.63
N ASN A 317 -14.17 -8.18 -9.90
CA ASN A 317 -13.49 -8.64 -8.70
C ASN A 317 -14.46 -9.08 -7.59
N ALA A 318 -15.53 -8.32 -7.35
CA ALA A 318 -16.51 -8.65 -6.32
C ALA A 318 -17.19 -10.00 -6.60
N VAL A 319 -17.60 -10.22 -7.84
CA VAL A 319 -18.31 -11.43 -8.26
C VAL A 319 -17.39 -12.66 -8.25
N ILE A 320 -16.15 -12.53 -8.71
CA ILE A 320 -15.22 -13.67 -8.81
C ILE A 320 -14.58 -14.02 -7.46
N ASN A 321 -14.12 -13.01 -6.72
CA ASN A 321 -13.24 -13.22 -5.56
C ASN A 321 -13.92 -13.03 -4.21
N GLN A 322 -15.10 -12.42 -4.18
CA GLN A 322 -15.74 -11.96 -2.94
C GLN A 322 -17.20 -12.42 -2.83
N GLY A 323 -17.55 -13.56 -3.42
CA GLY A 323 -18.95 -13.97 -3.54
C GLY A 323 -19.72 -14.05 -2.20
N ARG A 324 -19.05 -14.42 -1.11
CA ARG A 324 -19.66 -14.43 0.24
C ARG A 324 -19.90 -13.03 0.80
N GLN A 325 -18.96 -12.12 0.60
CA GLN A 325 -19.07 -10.73 1.03
C GLN A 325 -20.13 -10.01 0.21
N LEU A 326 -20.18 -10.26 -1.10
CA LEU A 326 -21.22 -9.78 -1.98
C LEU A 326 -22.61 -10.28 -1.55
N LEU A 327 -22.72 -11.53 -1.11
CA LEU A 327 -23.98 -12.07 -0.58
C LEU A 327 -24.40 -11.36 0.72
N ARG A 328 -23.45 -11.02 1.60
CA ARG A 328 -23.73 -10.23 2.80
C ARG A 328 -24.22 -8.83 2.46
N LEU A 329 -23.59 -8.17 1.48
CA LEU A 329 -24.03 -6.86 0.99
C LEU A 329 -25.46 -6.91 0.44
N VAL A 330 -25.82 -7.97 -0.28
CA VAL A 330 -27.18 -8.20 -0.80
C VAL A 330 -28.20 -8.51 0.31
N HIS A 331 -27.74 -8.94 1.48
CA HIS A 331 -28.59 -9.24 2.64
C HIS A 331 -28.63 -8.11 3.68
N ASP A 332 -28.02 -6.97 3.37
CA ASP A 332 -28.08 -5.81 4.24
C ASP A 332 -29.53 -5.28 4.34
N GLU A 333 -29.92 -4.85 5.54
CA GLU A 333 -31.33 -4.59 5.88
C GLU A 333 -31.91 -3.38 5.13
N GLU A 334 -31.06 -2.49 4.63
CA GLU A 334 -31.42 -1.24 3.96
C GLU A 334 -31.93 -1.42 2.51
N SER A 335 -31.88 -2.62 1.93
CA SER A 335 -32.22 -2.86 0.50
C SER A 335 -33.17 -4.04 0.27
N GLN A 336 -34.29 -4.07 1.00
CA GLN A 336 -35.30 -5.15 0.92
C GLN A 336 -35.92 -5.31 -0.49
N GLU A 337 -36.11 -4.22 -1.23
CA GLU A 337 -36.71 -4.26 -2.57
C GLU A 337 -35.75 -4.90 -3.58
N GLU A 338 -34.48 -4.49 -3.60
CA GLU A 338 -33.46 -5.08 -4.45
C GLU A 338 -33.21 -6.54 -4.10
N GLN A 339 -33.24 -6.90 -2.80
CA GLN A 339 -33.06 -8.27 -2.35
C GLN A 339 -34.15 -9.20 -2.90
N THR A 340 -35.42 -8.77 -2.92
CA THR A 340 -36.51 -9.58 -3.49
C THR A 340 -36.34 -9.77 -4.99
N LYS A 341 -36.00 -8.72 -5.74
CA LYS A 341 -35.71 -8.80 -7.18
C LYS A 341 -34.53 -9.73 -7.47
N ILE A 342 -33.47 -9.67 -6.67
CA ILE A 342 -32.31 -10.56 -6.82
C ILE A 342 -32.71 -12.01 -6.55
N LYS A 343 -33.49 -12.29 -5.51
CA LYS A 343 -33.99 -13.65 -5.21
C LYS A 343 -34.83 -14.22 -6.36
N ASP A 344 -35.71 -13.42 -6.93
CA ASP A 344 -36.52 -13.81 -8.09
C ASP A 344 -35.65 -14.15 -9.30
N ILE A 345 -34.68 -13.30 -9.64
CA ILE A 345 -33.76 -13.55 -10.76
C ILE A 345 -32.92 -14.81 -10.51
N VAL A 346 -32.38 -14.99 -9.31
CA VAL A 346 -31.62 -16.20 -8.91
C VAL A 346 -32.49 -17.46 -9.09
N SER A 347 -33.76 -17.42 -8.68
CA SER A 347 -34.67 -18.55 -8.83
C SER A 347 -34.97 -18.88 -10.31
N GLN A 348 -35.13 -17.85 -11.15
CA GLN A 348 -35.34 -18.02 -12.59
C GLN A 348 -34.12 -18.63 -13.28
N ILE A 349 -32.92 -18.15 -12.94
CA ILE A 349 -31.65 -18.71 -13.46
C ILE A 349 -31.48 -20.17 -13.01
N CYS A 350 -31.79 -20.49 -11.74
CA CYS A 350 -31.72 -21.87 -11.24
C CYS A 350 -32.73 -22.79 -11.95
N THR A 351 -33.91 -22.28 -12.30
CA THR A 351 -34.93 -23.02 -13.07
C THR A 351 -34.43 -23.31 -14.48
N ILE A 352 -33.81 -22.33 -15.15
CA ILE A 352 -33.20 -22.52 -16.49
C ILE A 352 -32.09 -23.57 -16.42
N SER A 353 -31.20 -23.47 -15.42
CA SER A 353 -30.07 -24.40 -15.24
C SER A 353 -30.49 -25.83 -14.90
N SER A 354 -31.60 -26.02 -14.20
CA SER A 354 -32.10 -27.34 -13.80
C SER A 354 -32.94 -28.02 -14.89
N THR A 355 -33.59 -27.25 -15.76
CA THR A 355 -34.40 -27.79 -16.87
C THR A 355 -33.54 -28.45 -17.95
N GLY A 356 -32.27 -28.04 -18.10
CA GLY A 356 -31.34 -28.58 -19.10
C GLY A 356 -30.24 -29.51 -18.56
N ASN A 357 -30.03 -29.60 -17.24
CA ASN A 357 -28.89 -30.33 -16.63
C ASN A 357 -27.50 -30.03 -17.21
N SER A 358 -27.33 -28.94 -17.98
CA SER A 358 -26.05 -28.54 -18.54
C SER A 358 -25.90 -27.02 -18.62
N LEU A 359 -24.65 -26.57 -18.49
CA LEU A 359 -24.26 -25.16 -18.67
C LEU A 359 -23.89 -24.87 -20.13
N ASP A 360 -24.04 -25.84 -21.04
CA ASP A 360 -23.56 -25.78 -22.42
C ASP A 360 -24.14 -24.60 -23.20
N PRO A 361 -25.44 -24.25 -23.09
CA PRO A 361 -25.98 -23.08 -23.78
C PRO A 361 -25.31 -21.77 -23.36
N LEU A 362 -24.99 -21.61 -22.08
CA LEU A 362 -24.28 -20.44 -21.55
C LEU A 362 -22.82 -20.43 -22.01
N LEU A 363 -22.13 -21.57 -21.90
CA LEU A 363 -20.72 -21.70 -22.31
C LEU A 363 -20.55 -21.40 -23.80
N ASN A 364 -21.43 -21.93 -24.66
CA ASN A 364 -21.41 -21.71 -26.10
C ASN A 364 -21.56 -20.24 -26.49
N GLU A 365 -22.37 -19.46 -25.76
CA GLU A 365 -22.44 -18.02 -25.98
C GLU A 365 -21.23 -17.30 -25.39
N CYS A 366 -20.73 -17.70 -24.21
CA CYS A 366 -19.51 -17.13 -23.63
C CYS A 366 -18.29 -17.29 -24.55
N PHE A 367 -18.15 -18.41 -25.28
CA PHE A 367 -17.06 -18.59 -26.25
C PHE A 367 -17.13 -17.66 -27.47
N LYS A 368 -18.29 -17.06 -27.75
CA LYS A 368 -18.47 -16.10 -28.84
C LYS A 368 -18.24 -14.64 -28.40
N MET A 369 -18.14 -14.40 -27.09
CA MET A 369 -17.99 -13.07 -26.50
C MET A 369 -16.52 -12.69 -26.31
N LYS A 370 -16.28 -11.41 -25.99
CA LYS A 370 -14.97 -10.99 -25.47
C LYS A 370 -14.66 -11.73 -24.17
N THR A 371 -13.39 -12.02 -23.93
CA THR A 371 -12.95 -12.81 -22.76
C THR A 371 -13.44 -12.22 -21.43
N THR A 372 -13.37 -10.89 -21.26
CA THR A 372 -13.82 -10.22 -20.03
C THR A 372 -15.32 -10.30 -19.81
N GLU A 373 -16.12 -10.23 -20.89
CA GLU A 373 -17.57 -10.43 -20.82
C GLU A 373 -17.92 -11.87 -20.45
N ALA A 374 -17.21 -12.82 -21.05
CA ALA A 374 -17.37 -14.24 -20.74
C ALA A 374 -17.02 -14.55 -19.27
N ILE A 375 -15.88 -14.06 -18.77
CA ILE A 375 -15.48 -14.19 -17.35
C ILE A 375 -16.54 -13.57 -16.45
N LYS A 376 -17.06 -12.39 -16.80
CA LYS A 376 -18.11 -11.71 -16.02
C LYS A 376 -19.37 -12.57 -15.89
N PHE A 377 -19.89 -13.10 -17.00
CA PHE A 377 -21.09 -13.93 -16.97
C PHE A 377 -20.89 -15.25 -16.21
N LEU A 378 -19.73 -15.89 -16.38
CA LEU A 378 -19.41 -17.11 -15.63
C LEU A 378 -19.21 -16.83 -14.14
N GLY A 379 -18.61 -15.69 -13.79
CA GLY A 379 -18.52 -15.23 -12.41
C GLY A 379 -19.91 -15.03 -11.80
N LEU A 380 -20.81 -14.32 -12.50
CA LEU A 380 -22.18 -14.08 -12.03
C LEU A 380 -22.93 -15.39 -11.86
N GLN A 381 -22.80 -16.32 -12.82
CA GLN A 381 -23.40 -17.65 -12.72
C GLN A 381 -22.85 -18.43 -11.52
N SER A 382 -21.55 -18.34 -11.25
CA SER A 382 -20.94 -18.94 -10.05
C SER A 382 -21.51 -18.34 -8.77
N TRP A 383 -21.68 -17.01 -8.72
CA TRP A 383 -22.29 -16.34 -7.58
C TRP A 383 -23.75 -16.74 -7.35
N VAL A 384 -24.54 -16.90 -8.42
CA VAL A 384 -25.94 -17.42 -8.34
C VAL A 384 -25.98 -18.76 -7.63
N GLN A 385 -25.02 -19.67 -7.91
CA GLN A 385 -24.94 -20.96 -7.23
C GLN A 385 -24.64 -20.81 -5.73
N ILE A 386 -23.74 -19.87 -5.37
CA ILE A 386 -23.44 -19.56 -3.97
C ILE A 386 -24.70 -19.03 -3.26
N ALA A 387 -25.39 -18.06 -3.86
CA ALA A 387 -26.61 -17.47 -3.32
C ALA A 387 -27.73 -18.51 -3.13
N ASN A 388 -27.86 -19.45 -4.06
CA ASN A 388 -28.85 -20.53 -3.96
C ASN A 388 -28.48 -21.57 -2.87
N SER A 389 -27.19 -21.90 -2.73
CA SER A 389 -26.72 -22.91 -1.77
C SER A 389 -26.99 -22.58 -0.31
N MET A 390 -27.01 -21.31 0.09
CA MET A 390 -27.34 -20.91 1.47
C MET A 390 -28.85 -20.89 1.76
N ASN A 391 -29.71 -20.86 0.73
CA ASN A 391 -31.16 -21.02 0.90
C ASN A 391 -31.56 -22.49 1.07
N CYS A 392 -30.72 -23.45 0.67
CA CYS A 392 -30.95 -24.89 0.86
C CYS A 392 -30.10 -25.43 2.03
N LYS A 393 -30.74 -25.74 3.17
CA LYS A 393 -30.09 -26.37 4.34
C LYS A 393 -29.42 -27.73 4.09
N ASN A 394 -29.59 -28.31 2.91
CA ASN A 394 -28.95 -29.54 2.51
C ASN A 394 -28.49 -29.37 1.07
N LEU A 395 -27.19 -29.16 0.86
CA LEU A 395 -26.43 -29.80 -0.21
C LEU A 395 -24.96 -29.42 -0.10
N LYS A 396 -24.15 -30.41 0.30
CA LYS A 396 -22.76 -30.56 -0.15
C LYS A 396 -22.80 -30.69 -1.69
N ILE A 397 -22.92 -29.59 -2.41
CA ILE A 397 -22.52 -29.51 -3.82
C ILE A 397 -21.21 -28.71 -3.79
N LYS A 398 -20.10 -29.41 -3.58
CA LYS A 398 -19.16 -29.74 -4.66
C LYS A 398 -18.85 -28.50 -5.51
N LEU A 399 -17.77 -27.84 -5.10
CA LEU A 399 -16.83 -27.05 -5.89
C LEU A 399 -16.31 -27.78 -7.15
N GLU A 400 -17.12 -28.60 -7.83
CA GLU A 400 -16.72 -29.41 -8.98
C GLU A 400 -16.83 -28.65 -10.32
N ILE A 401 -17.47 -27.48 -10.35
CA ILE A 401 -17.41 -26.57 -11.53
C ILE A 401 -16.03 -25.88 -11.65
N PHE A 402 -15.21 -25.90 -10.60
CA PHE A 402 -13.85 -25.36 -10.62
C PHE A 402 -12.74 -26.40 -10.92
N MET A 403 -13.05 -27.70 -10.87
CA MET A 403 -12.03 -28.76 -11.07
C MET A 403 -12.17 -29.59 -12.35
N TYR A 404 -13.33 -29.59 -13.02
CA TYR A 404 -13.51 -30.30 -14.30
C TYR A 404 -13.66 -29.38 -15.52
N LEU A 405 -13.22 -28.13 -15.37
CA LEU A 405 -13.19 -27.05 -16.36
C LEU A 405 -12.00 -26.14 -16.06
#